data_AF-A0A1F4JT42-F1
#
_entry.id   AF-A0A1F4JT42-F1
#
_cell.length_a   1.000
_cell.length_b   1.000
_cell.length_c   1.000
_cell.angle_alpha   90.00
_cell.angle_beta   90.00
_cell.angle_gamma   90.00
#
_symmetry.space_group_name_H-M   'P 1'
#
loop_
_entity.id
_entity.type
_entity.pdbx_description
1 polymer ?
#
loop_
_entity_poly.entity_id
_entity_poly.type
_entity_poly.pdbx_seq_one_letter_code
_entity_poly.pdbx_strand_id
1 'polypeptide(L)'
;MSALRCTQKLRTAMNVKPAFHSSEAPNLEHAPVSTARLGDWTMNLLHVRPAKLILAVSEHDRLGLLMEAAPYATLSERFTEALFAHLLTLGVPPDIVRCECSAMQPLTITATTHYENRRSIQGNMTDYTLMLRWLFDERMPMAEMNARLAEQISKPTGHQYPGELARRRLCGGDVGERG
;
A
#
# COMPACT_ATOMS: atom_id res chain seq x y z
N MET A 1 -9.30 9.54 -6.91
CA MET A 1 -7.96 10.08 -6.62
C MET A 1 -7.48 9.55 -5.28
N SER A 2 -6.26 9.02 -5.23
CA SER A 2 -5.62 8.50 -4.01
C SER A 2 -4.17 8.95 -3.90
N ALA A 3 -3.64 9.02 -2.69
CA ALA A 3 -2.26 9.41 -2.43
C ALA A 3 -1.32 8.21 -2.26
N LEU A 4 -0.16 8.28 -2.91
CA LEU A 4 1.01 7.43 -2.64
C LEU A 4 1.94 8.17 -1.68
N ARG A 5 1.77 7.91 -0.38
CA ARG A 5 2.52 8.54 0.72
C ARG A 5 3.89 7.88 0.84
N CYS A 6 4.89 8.50 0.22
CA CYS A 6 6.24 7.97 0.13
C CYS A 6 7.12 8.44 1.30
N THR A 7 7.79 7.48 1.95
CA THR A 7 8.84 7.76 2.94
C THR A 7 9.93 8.65 2.35
N GLN A 8 10.65 9.39 3.19
CA GLN A 8 11.78 10.22 2.75
C GLN A 8 12.80 9.41 1.94
N LYS A 9 13.11 8.19 2.40
CA LYS A 9 14.04 7.28 1.72
C LYS A 9 13.62 6.99 0.27
N LEU A 10 12.34 6.70 0.03
CA LEU A 10 11.81 6.46 -1.31
C LEU A 10 11.82 7.76 -2.14
N ARG A 11 11.37 8.89 -1.56
CA ARG A 11 11.36 10.19 -2.28
C ARG A 11 12.76 10.62 -2.74
N THR A 12 13.76 10.48 -1.88
CA THR A 12 15.16 10.75 -2.23
C THR A 12 15.63 9.84 -3.36
N ALA A 13 15.28 8.55 -3.35
CA ALA A 13 15.66 7.62 -4.42
C ALA A 13 14.97 7.93 -5.75
N MET A 14 13.74 8.45 -5.74
CA MET A 14 13.01 8.88 -6.93
C MET A 14 13.50 10.24 -7.47
N ASN A 15 14.33 10.97 -6.72
CA ASN A 15 14.64 12.38 -6.96
C ASN A 15 13.38 13.27 -7.08
N VAL A 16 12.31 12.90 -6.38
CA VAL A 16 11.04 13.64 -6.38
C VAL A 16 11.04 14.61 -5.20
N LYS A 17 11.03 15.91 -5.52
CA LYS A 17 10.71 16.96 -4.55
C LYS A 17 9.24 16.79 -4.13
N PRO A 18 8.89 16.83 -2.83
CA PRO A 18 7.50 16.70 -2.41
C PRO A 18 6.66 17.78 -3.10
N ALA A 19 5.43 17.46 -3.50
CA ALA A 19 4.50 18.42 -4.09
C ALA A 19 4.20 19.63 -3.18
N PHE A 20 4.71 19.65 -1.95
CA PHE A 20 4.61 20.76 -1.01
C PHE A 20 6.00 21.12 -0.45
N HIS A 21 6.53 22.26 -0.88
CA HIS A 21 7.58 22.99 -0.19
C HIS A 21 6.91 24.11 0.62
N SER A 22 7.10 24.12 1.94
CA SER A 22 7.05 25.29 2.84
C SER A 22 5.81 26.23 2.80
N SER A 23 5.16 26.36 3.97
CA SER A 23 4.36 27.52 4.42
C SER A 23 3.00 27.82 3.78
N GLU A 24 2.52 27.04 2.82
CA GLU A 24 1.10 26.95 2.46
C GLU A 24 0.76 25.48 2.26
N ALA A 25 0.75 24.71 3.37
CA ALA A 25 -0.02 23.48 3.35
C ALA A 25 -1.50 23.93 3.24
N PRO A 26 -2.24 23.64 2.14
CA PRO A 26 -3.69 23.68 2.25
C PRO A 26 -3.99 22.74 3.42
N ASN A 27 -4.62 23.29 4.46
CA ASN A 27 -4.85 22.66 5.75
C ASN A 27 -4.99 21.14 5.56
N LEU A 28 -3.91 20.37 5.79
CA LEU A 28 -3.81 18.95 5.42
C LEU A 28 -4.79 18.09 6.24
N GLU A 29 -5.44 18.71 7.21
CA GLU A 29 -6.65 18.25 7.89
C GLU A 29 -7.81 17.97 6.91
N HIS A 30 -7.76 18.48 5.67
CA HIS A 30 -8.77 18.29 4.62
C HIS A 30 -8.18 17.83 3.28
N ALA A 31 -7.14 16.99 3.27
CA ALA A 31 -6.84 16.25 2.05
C ALA A 31 -8.11 15.49 1.62
N PRO A 32 -8.55 15.57 0.35
CA PRO A 32 -9.77 14.90 -0.08
C PRO A 32 -9.68 13.42 0.23
N VAL A 33 -10.67 12.91 0.95
CA VAL A 33 -10.79 11.48 1.29
C VAL A 33 -10.71 10.69 -0.01
N SER A 34 -9.82 9.68 -0.05
CA SER A 34 -9.69 8.81 -1.22
C SER A 34 -11.05 8.23 -1.60
N THR A 35 -11.40 8.35 -2.87
CA THR A 35 -12.60 7.73 -3.43
C THR A 35 -12.44 6.23 -3.65
N ALA A 36 -11.19 5.73 -3.63
CA ALA A 36 -10.88 4.32 -3.70
C ALA A 36 -11.09 3.65 -2.34
N ARG A 37 -11.64 2.44 -2.34
CA ARG A 37 -12.10 1.75 -1.13
C ARG A 37 -10.93 1.30 -0.26
N LEU A 38 -9.78 0.95 -0.83
CA LEU A 38 -8.58 0.59 -0.08
C LEU A 38 -7.88 1.80 0.54
N GLY A 39 -8.29 3.01 0.18
CA GLY A 39 -7.75 4.27 0.71
C GLY A 39 -6.41 4.66 0.10
N ASP A 40 -5.69 5.52 0.81
CA ASP A 40 -4.33 5.89 0.44
C ASP A 40 -3.32 4.77 0.76
N TRP A 41 -2.12 4.91 0.22
CA TRP A 41 -1.06 3.91 0.37
C TRP A 41 0.21 4.52 0.94
N THR A 42 0.80 3.87 1.94
CA THR A 42 2.11 4.25 2.47
C THR A 42 3.20 3.40 1.85
N MET A 43 4.22 4.02 1.26
CA MET A 43 5.27 3.34 0.49
C MET A 43 6.67 3.55 1.09
N ASN A 44 7.39 2.45 1.28
CA ASN A 44 8.76 2.43 1.80
C ASN A 44 9.70 1.69 0.84
N LEU A 45 10.94 2.18 0.76
CA LEU A 45 11.99 1.59 -0.05
C LEU A 45 12.78 0.55 0.75
N LEU A 46 12.64 -0.72 0.37
CA LEU A 46 13.39 -1.84 0.91
C LEU A 46 14.67 -2.07 0.09
N HIS A 47 15.78 -2.31 0.78
CA HIS A 47 17.06 -2.66 0.18
C HIS A 47 17.34 -4.12 0.52
N VAL A 48 17.16 -5.00 -0.46
CA VAL A 48 17.30 -6.45 -0.29
C VAL A 48 18.22 -6.95 -1.39
N ARG A 49 19.49 -7.19 -1.06
CA ARG A 49 20.50 -7.44 -2.11
C ARG A 49 20.11 -8.68 -2.94
N PRO A 50 20.23 -8.61 -4.29
CA PRO A 50 20.77 -7.50 -5.09
C PRO A 50 19.74 -6.41 -5.48
N ALA A 51 18.46 -6.56 -5.17
CA ALA A 51 17.36 -5.72 -5.63
C ALA A 51 17.01 -4.53 -4.70
N LYS A 52 16.31 -3.55 -5.28
CA LYS A 52 15.59 -2.49 -4.54
C LYS A 52 14.11 -2.68 -4.80
N LEU A 53 13.33 -2.76 -3.73
CA LEU A 53 11.90 -3.03 -3.81
C LEU A 53 11.11 -1.97 -3.05
N ILE A 54 9.84 -1.81 -3.40
CA ILE A 54 8.91 -0.96 -2.67
C ILE A 54 7.93 -1.85 -1.95
N LEU A 55 7.77 -1.61 -0.65
CA LEU A 55 6.66 -2.11 0.14
C LEU A 55 5.61 -1.00 0.25
N ALA A 56 4.44 -1.24 -0.31
CA ALA A 56 3.26 -0.41 -0.18
C ALA A 56 2.28 -1.06 0.81
N VAL A 57 1.64 -0.27 1.67
CA VAL A 57 0.63 -0.74 2.63
C VAL A 57 -0.61 0.13 2.55
N SER A 58 -1.78 -0.49 2.38
CA SER A 58 -3.06 0.23 2.30
C SER A 58 -3.50 0.80 3.65
N GLU A 59 -4.17 1.96 3.59
CA GLU A 59 -4.58 2.69 4.78
C GLU A 59 -5.73 2.03 5.55
N HIS A 60 -6.64 1.33 4.88
CA HIS A 60 -7.81 0.78 5.58
C HIS A 60 -7.63 -0.66 6.04
N ASP A 61 -7.01 -1.50 5.20
CA ASP A 61 -6.98 -2.96 5.44
C ASP A 61 -5.59 -3.48 5.77
N ARG A 62 -4.58 -2.60 5.76
CA ARG A 62 -3.15 -2.95 5.94
C ARG A 62 -2.65 -3.93 4.87
N LEU A 63 -3.30 -3.99 3.72
CA LEU A 63 -2.86 -4.88 2.64
C LEU A 63 -1.46 -4.48 2.19
N GLY A 64 -0.51 -5.40 2.33
CA GLY A 64 0.86 -5.24 1.85
C GLY A 64 0.99 -5.60 0.38
N LEU A 65 1.72 -4.79 -0.37
CA LEU A 65 2.11 -5.05 -1.75
C LEU A 65 3.60 -4.77 -1.93
N LEU A 66 4.32 -5.78 -2.38
CA LEU A 66 5.73 -5.72 -2.76
C LEU A 66 5.84 -5.65 -4.28
N MET A 67 6.68 -4.73 -4.75
CA MET A 67 6.99 -4.55 -6.17
C MET A 67 8.44 -4.11 -6.37
N GLU A 68 8.98 -4.25 -7.58
CA GLU A 68 10.29 -3.67 -7.92
C GLU A 68 10.29 -2.15 -7.74
N ALA A 69 11.41 -1.56 -7.32
CA ALA A 69 11.47 -0.11 -7.11
C ALA A 69 11.58 0.65 -8.44
N ALA A 70 12.53 0.27 -9.28
CA ALA A 70 12.78 0.91 -10.57
C ALA A 70 11.94 0.27 -11.69
N PRO A 71 11.63 1.02 -12.77
CA PRO A 71 11.87 2.45 -12.97
C PRO A 71 10.89 3.34 -12.19
N TYR A 72 11.39 4.42 -11.58
CA TYR A 72 10.56 5.32 -10.76
C TYR A 72 9.65 6.25 -11.58
N ALA A 73 10.01 6.54 -12.83
CA ALA A 73 9.25 7.44 -13.70
C ALA A 73 7.82 6.93 -13.97
N THR A 74 7.64 5.61 -13.99
CA THR A 74 6.35 4.94 -14.21
C THR A 74 5.80 4.29 -12.93
N LEU A 75 6.22 4.78 -11.75
CA LEU A 75 5.86 4.16 -10.47
C LEU A 75 4.35 4.03 -10.29
N SER A 76 3.57 5.09 -10.57
CA SER A 76 2.12 5.09 -10.38
C SER A 76 1.40 4.07 -11.27
N GLU A 77 1.82 3.95 -12.53
CA GLU A 77 1.29 2.97 -13.49
C GLU A 77 1.63 1.55 -13.06
N ARG A 78 2.92 1.28 -12.80
CA ARG A 78 3.39 -0.03 -12.33
C ARG A 78 2.79 -0.46 -11.00
N PHE A 79 2.55 0.50 -10.10
CA PHE A 79 1.86 0.23 -8.84
C PHE A 79 0.42 -0.22 -9.09
N THR A 80 -0.30 0.47 -9.99
CA THR A 80 -1.67 0.12 -10.35
C THR A 80 -1.74 -1.27 -11.00
N GLU A 81 -0.81 -1.59 -11.89
CA GLU A 81 -0.69 -2.92 -12.52
C GLU A 81 -0.38 -4.02 -11.50
N ALA A 82 0.58 -3.78 -10.60
CA ALA A 82 0.94 -4.72 -9.55
C ALA A 82 -0.21 -4.97 -8.57
N LEU A 83 -0.92 -3.90 -8.19
CA LEU A 83 -2.12 -3.99 -7.35
C LEU A 83 -3.22 -4.77 -8.04
N PHE A 84 -3.46 -4.50 -9.34
CA PHE A 84 -4.45 -5.21 -10.13
C PHE A 84 -4.18 -6.72 -10.12
N ALA A 85 -2.96 -7.12 -10.47
CA ALA A 85 -2.56 -8.52 -10.46
C ALA A 85 -2.70 -9.15 -9.07
N HIS A 86 -2.26 -8.45 -8.03
CA HIS A 86 -2.34 -8.97 -6.66
C HIS A 86 -3.79 -9.15 -6.20
N LEU A 87 -4.68 -8.20 -6.44
CA LEU A 87 -6.10 -8.32 -6.05
C LEU A 87 -6.79 -9.48 -6.78
N LEU A 88 -6.42 -9.79 -8.02
CA LEU A 88 -6.89 -10.99 -8.71
C LEU A 88 -6.41 -12.27 -8.02
N THR A 89 -5.16 -12.33 -7.55
CA THR A 89 -4.66 -13.49 -6.78
C THR A 89 -5.38 -13.67 -5.45
N LEU A 90 -5.93 -12.59 -4.89
CA LEU A 90 -6.77 -12.62 -3.69
C LEU A 90 -8.24 -12.98 -3.99
N GLY A 91 -8.59 -13.26 -5.24
CA GLY A 91 -9.93 -13.65 -5.65
C GLY A 91 -10.94 -12.49 -5.73
N VAL A 92 -10.47 -11.25 -5.88
CA VAL A 92 -11.36 -10.12 -6.18
C VAL A 92 -11.81 -10.19 -7.65
N PRO A 93 -13.11 -10.04 -7.96
CA PRO A 93 -13.60 -10.05 -9.35
C PRO A 93 -12.94 -8.98 -10.22
N PRO A 94 -12.56 -9.28 -11.48
CA PRO A 94 -11.81 -8.35 -12.34
C PRO A 94 -12.49 -7.00 -12.59
N ASP A 95 -13.81 -6.96 -12.65
CA ASP A 95 -14.62 -5.75 -12.77
C ASP A 95 -14.48 -4.85 -11.53
N ILE A 96 -14.53 -5.42 -10.33
CA ILE A 96 -14.30 -4.70 -9.08
C ILE A 96 -12.86 -4.19 -9.00
N VAL A 97 -11.87 -5.00 -9.39
CA VAL A 97 -10.46 -4.57 -9.41
C VAL A 97 -10.26 -3.39 -10.37
N ARG A 98 -10.87 -3.43 -11.56
CA ARG A 98 -10.85 -2.30 -12.51
C ARG A 98 -11.48 -1.05 -11.90
N CYS A 99 -12.66 -1.17 -11.30
CA CYS A 99 -13.33 -0.05 -10.63
C CYS A 99 -12.46 0.58 -9.55
N GLU A 100 -11.82 -0.23 -8.71
CA GLU A 100 -10.91 0.25 -7.67
C GLU A 100 -9.71 0.98 -8.27
N CYS A 101 -9.00 0.36 -9.22
CA CYS A 101 -7.83 0.95 -9.88
C CYS A 101 -8.18 2.27 -10.59
N SER A 102 -9.36 2.36 -11.23
CA SER A 102 -9.86 3.60 -11.83
C SER A 102 -10.22 4.66 -10.78
N ALA A 103 -10.85 4.27 -9.67
CA ALA A 103 -11.20 5.18 -8.58
C ALA A 103 -9.97 5.79 -7.88
N MET A 104 -8.83 5.09 -7.91
CA MET A 104 -7.55 5.60 -7.39
C MET A 104 -6.96 6.73 -8.24
N GLN A 105 -7.32 6.82 -9.53
CA GLN A 105 -6.71 7.80 -10.43
C GLN A 105 -7.25 9.23 -10.22
N PRO A 106 -6.44 10.27 -10.50
CA PRO A 106 -4.98 10.19 -10.65
C PRO A 106 -4.28 9.83 -9.32
N LEU A 107 -3.12 9.19 -9.39
CA LEU A 107 -2.30 8.89 -8.20
C LEU A 107 -1.34 10.05 -7.91
N THR A 108 -1.40 10.60 -6.69
CA THR A 108 -0.56 11.72 -6.26
C THR A 108 0.53 11.27 -5.30
N ILE A 109 1.80 11.49 -5.64
CA ILE A 109 2.93 11.18 -4.75
C ILE A 109 3.06 12.27 -3.69
N THR A 110 2.97 11.89 -2.41
CA THR A 110 3.06 12.81 -1.27
C THR A 110 4.09 12.32 -0.24
N ALA A 111 4.40 13.14 0.76
CA ALA A 111 5.21 12.72 1.89
C ALA A 111 4.34 12.02 2.95
N THR A 112 4.94 11.14 3.75
CA THR A 112 4.28 10.52 4.92
C THR A 112 4.11 11.49 6.11
N THR A 113 3.93 12.78 5.86
CA THR A 113 3.76 13.82 6.89
C THR A 113 2.27 14.04 7.14
N HIS A 114 1.85 14.01 8.42
CA HIS A 114 0.49 14.31 8.90
C HIS A 114 -0.65 13.48 8.28
N TYR A 115 -0.97 12.33 8.89
CA TYR A 115 -2.23 11.60 8.72
C TYR A 115 -2.53 10.72 9.97
N GLU A 116 -3.81 10.48 10.26
CA GLU A 116 -4.33 10.03 11.57
C GLU A 116 -3.72 8.69 12.05
N ASN A 117 -3.48 7.74 11.15
CA ASN A 117 -3.01 6.38 11.48
C ASN A 117 -1.53 6.11 11.14
N ARG A 118 -0.74 7.15 10.82
CA ARG A 118 0.66 7.01 10.36
C ARG A 118 1.52 6.10 11.23
N ARG A 119 1.49 6.30 12.55
CA ARG A 119 2.33 5.53 13.49
C ARG A 119 1.96 4.04 13.49
N SER A 120 0.67 3.75 13.37
CA SER A 120 0.17 2.37 13.26
C SER A 120 0.62 1.72 11.96
N ILE A 121 0.52 2.42 10.83
CA ILE A 121 1.02 1.92 9.54
C ILE A 121 2.53 1.71 9.58
N GLN A 122 3.29 2.65 10.13
CA GLN A 122 4.75 2.49 10.27
C GLN A 122 5.15 1.28 11.11
N GLY A 123 4.39 0.98 12.17
CA GLY A 123 4.55 -0.27 12.94
C GLY A 123 4.34 -1.50 12.05
N ASN A 124 3.22 -1.54 11.32
CA ASN A 124 2.92 -2.65 10.41
C ASN A 124 3.95 -2.81 9.28
N MET A 125 4.45 -1.71 8.72
CA MET A 125 5.55 -1.73 7.75
C MET A 125 6.84 -2.30 8.34
N THR A 126 7.10 -2.07 9.63
CA THR A 126 8.27 -2.63 10.32
C THR A 126 8.14 -4.14 10.43
N ASP A 127 6.97 -4.63 10.84
CA ASP A 127 6.67 -6.07 10.92
C ASP A 127 6.81 -6.73 9.54
N TYR A 128 6.23 -6.11 8.51
CA TYR A 128 6.31 -6.59 7.12
C TYR A 128 7.76 -6.61 6.63
N THR A 129 8.54 -5.59 6.95
CA THR A 129 9.97 -5.53 6.60
C THR A 129 10.76 -6.64 7.27
N LEU A 130 10.47 -6.96 8.53
CA LEU A 130 11.11 -8.06 9.23
C LEU A 130 10.77 -9.40 8.57
N MET A 131 9.48 -9.67 8.34
CA MET A 131 9.04 -10.91 7.66
C MET A 131 9.68 -11.06 6.28
N LEU A 132 9.64 -10.01 5.46
CA LEU A 132 10.19 -10.04 4.11
C LEU A 132 11.68 -10.37 4.09
N ARG A 133 12.47 -9.90 5.06
CA ARG A 133 13.90 -10.24 5.15
C ARG A 133 14.11 -11.75 5.22
N TRP A 134 13.34 -12.46 6.04
CA TRP A 134 13.40 -13.92 6.12
C TRP A 134 13.00 -14.58 4.80
N LEU A 135 11.90 -14.13 4.18
CA LEU A 135 11.44 -14.70 2.90
C LEU A 135 12.43 -14.47 1.75
N PHE A 136 13.17 -13.35 1.76
CA PHE A 136 14.24 -13.11 0.79
C PHE A 136 15.42 -14.05 0.97
N ASP A 137 15.83 -14.32 2.21
CA ASP A 137 16.91 -15.26 2.49
C ASP A 137 16.54 -16.68 2.02
N GLU A 138 15.26 -17.03 2.09
CA GLU A 138 14.70 -18.27 1.51
C GLU A 138 14.52 -18.24 -0.01
N ARG A 139 14.84 -17.11 -0.67
CA ARG A 139 14.69 -16.90 -2.13
C ARG A 139 13.26 -17.12 -2.63
N MET A 140 12.27 -16.79 -1.81
CA MET A 140 10.87 -16.92 -2.15
C MET A 140 10.49 -16.03 -3.34
N PRO A 141 9.65 -16.49 -4.29
CA PRO A 141 9.15 -15.64 -5.38
C PRO A 141 8.32 -14.46 -4.86
N MET A 142 8.36 -13.31 -5.56
CA MET A 142 7.65 -12.09 -5.13
C MET A 142 6.13 -12.28 -5.01
N ALA A 143 5.53 -13.06 -5.90
CA ALA A 143 4.10 -13.36 -5.83
C ALA A 143 3.73 -14.11 -4.54
N GLU A 144 4.58 -15.05 -4.10
CA GLU A 144 4.37 -15.77 -2.85
C GLU A 144 4.62 -14.87 -1.64
N MET A 145 5.64 -14.00 -1.68
CA MET A 145 5.84 -12.98 -0.64
C MET A 145 4.63 -12.05 -0.49
N ASN A 146 3.99 -11.66 -1.60
CA ASN A 146 2.75 -10.88 -1.58
C ASN A 146 1.59 -11.66 -0.98
N ALA A 147 1.46 -12.96 -1.27
CA ALA A 147 0.48 -13.81 -0.60
C ALA A 147 0.72 -13.89 0.92
N ARG A 148 1.98 -14.03 1.36
CA ARG A 148 2.33 -14.04 2.79
C ARG A 148 2.01 -12.72 3.49
N LEU A 149 2.24 -11.57 2.83
CA LEU A 149 1.84 -10.26 3.35
C LEU A 149 0.33 -10.17 3.57
N ALA A 150 -0.46 -10.72 2.64
CA ALA A 150 -1.92 -10.74 2.73
C ALA A 150 -2.46 -11.64 3.86
N GLU A 151 -1.65 -12.59 4.34
CA GLU A 151 -1.96 -13.52 5.43
C GLU A 151 -1.34 -13.10 6.78
N GLN A 152 -0.66 -11.96 6.86
CA GLN A 152 -0.06 -11.52 8.10
C GLN A 152 -1.07 -10.80 9.00
N ILE A 153 -1.51 -11.48 10.05
CA ILE A 153 -2.37 -10.92 11.08
C ILE A 153 -1.63 -9.82 11.86
N SER A 154 -2.31 -8.71 12.13
CA SER A 154 -1.80 -7.66 13.00
C SER A 154 -2.91 -7.10 13.89
N LYS A 155 -2.55 -6.46 15.02
CA LYS A 155 -3.53 -5.84 15.91
C LYS A 155 -4.44 -4.83 15.20
N PRO A 156 -3.94 -3.96 14.29
CA PRO A 156 -4.79 -3.02 13.55
C PRO A 156 -5.82 -3.68 12.62
N THR A 157 -5.64 -4.94 12.23
CA THR A 157 -6.63 -5.67 11.41
C THR A 157 -7.67 -6.41 12.24
N GLY A 158 -7.75 -6.17 13.56
CA GLY A 158 -8.70 -6.87 14.43
C GLY A 158 -8.47 -8.38 14.50
N HIS A 159 -7.21 -8.81 14.31
CA HIS A 159 -6.80 -10.20 14.16
C HIS A 159 -7.30 -10.90 12.88
N GLN A 160 -7.69 -10.14 11.86
CA GLN A 160 -8.09 -10.67 10.56
C GLN A 160 -6.94 -10.58 9.54
N TYR A 161 -7.03 -11.38 8.48
CA TYR A 161 -6.07 -11.36 7.38
C TYR A 161 -6.28 -10.11 6.50
N PRO A 162 -5.23 -9.30 6.26
CA PRO A 162 -5.31 -8.12 5.39
C PRO A 162 -5.91 -8.38 4.00
N GLY A 163 -5.57 -9.52 3.38
CA GLY A 163 -6.11 -9.89 2.08
C GLY A 163 -7.61 -10.17 2.11
N GLU A 164 -8.09 -10.81 3.18
CA GLU A 164 -9.51 -11.06 3.36
C GLU A 164 -10.27 -9.77 3.65
N LEU A 165 -9.71 -8.88 4.47
CA LEU A 165 -10.27 -7.56 4.74
C LEU A 165 -10.40 -6.74 3.46
N ALA A 166 -9.33 -6.66 2.66
CA ALA A 166 -9.34 -5.97 1.37
C ALA A 166 -10.40 -6.56 0.43
N ARG A 167 -10.47 -7.89 0.32
CA ARG A 167 -11.47 -8.58 -0.51
C ARG A 167 -12.89 -8.28 -0.05
N ARG A 168 -13.18 -8.38 1.25
CA ARG A 168 -14.51 -8.05 1.82
C ARG A 168 -14.85 -6.58 1.58
N ARG A 169 -13.89 -5.69 1.84
CA ARG A 169 -14.04 -4.26 1.61
C ARG A 169 -14.35 -3.95 0.17
N LEU A 170 -13.80 -4.69 -0.80
CA LEU A 170 -14.01 -4.51 -2.25
C LEU A 170 -15.23 -5.27 -2.81
N CYS A 171 -15.63 -6.39 -2.23
CA CYS A 171 -16.78 -7.16 -2.74
C CYS A 171 -18.09 -6.77 -2.05
N GLY A 172 -18.05 -5.89 -1.06
CA GLY A 172 -19.24 -5.49 -0.31
C GLY A 172 -19.70 -6.56 0.69
N GLY A 173 -18.75 -7.27 1.31
CA GLY A 173 -19.10 -8.21 2.37
C GLY A 173 -19.70 -7.46 3.56
N ASP A 174 -20.95 -7.75 3.88
CA ASP A 174 -21.65 -7.24 5.06
C ASP A 174 -20.74 -7.27 6.29
N VAL A 175 -20.65 -6.13 6.96
CA VAL A 175 -20.28 -6.10 8.37
C VAL A 175 -21.46 -6.74 9.10
N GLY A 176 -21.46 -8.07 9.15
CA GLY A 176 -22.31 -8.80 10.07
C GLY A 176 -21.96 -8.33 11.47
N GLU A 177 -22.87 -7.54 12.05
CA GLU A 177 -23.00 -7.32 13.48
C GLU A 177 -22.76 -8.67 14.18
N ARG A 178 -21.67 -8.77 14.92
CA ARG A 178 -21.58 -9.80 15.97
C ARG A 178 -22.11 -9.13 17.23
N GLY A 179 -23.31 -9.52 17.61
CA GLY A 179 -23.90 -9.23 18.91
C GLY A 179 -23.15 -9.88 20.06
#